data_AF-A0AA39J213-F1
#
_entry.id   AF-A0AA39J213-F1
#
_cell.length_a   1.000
_cell.length_b   1.000
_cell.length_c   1.000
_cell.angle_alpha   90.00
_cell.angle_beta   90.00
_cell.angle_gamma   90.00
#
_symmetry.space_group_name_H-M   'P 1'
#
loop_
_entity.id
_entity.type
_entity.pdbx_description
1 polymer ?
#
loop_
_entity_poly.entity_id
_entity_poly.type
_entity_poly.pdbx_seq_one_letter_code
_entity_poly.pdbx_strand_id
1 'polypeptide(L)'
;NEEDMPFSPDVDPMGILAKIAQQKWVHTEDNEVGYFRGLIDEAGKKRYVMVKPQMLRIGDIVEAQCSMVFMKTNDGVAKTKLILRAIALANSDHSSVSTSMCMSNIAEKVTEGEYGKKEHG
;
A
#
# COMPACT_ATOMS: atom_id res chain seq x y z
N ASN A 1 -19.46 13.23 -15.74
CA ASN A 1 -19.71 11.97 -15.00
C ASN A 1 -18.37 11.27 -14.92
N GLU A 2 -17.77 11.22 -13.73
CA GLU A 2 -16.66 10.31 -13.48
C GLU A 2 -17.28 8.93 -13.25
N GLU A 3 -16.82 7.92 -13.98
CA GLU A 3 -17.32 6.56 -13.87
C GLU A 3 -16.62 5.86 -12.70
N ASP A 4 -17.40 5.11 -11.92
CA ASP A 4 -16.86 4.24 -10.87
C ASP A 4 -16.06 3.12 -11.51
N MET A 5 -14.80 3.01 -11.12
CA MET A 5 -13.84 2.05 -11.65
C MET A 5 -13.61 0.95 -10.62
N PRO A 6 -13.61 -0.34 -11.01
CA PRO A 6 -13.25 -1.41 -10.08
C PRO A 6 -11.77 -1.37 -9.75
N PHE A 7 -11.42 -1.69 -8.50
CA PHE A 7 -10.02 -1.91 -8.12
C PHE A 7 -9.43 -3.12 -8.83
N SER A 8 -8.16 -3.02 -9.25
CA SER A 8 -7.41 -4.17 -9.75
C SER A 8 -7.24 -5.26 -8.67
N PRO A 9 -7.31 -6.56 -9.01
CA PRO A 9 -7.04 -7.65 -8.06
C PRO A 9 -5.64 -7.60 -7.44
N ASP A 10 -4.68 -6.96 -8.11
CA ASP A 10 -3.33 -6.77 -7.59
C ASP A 10 -3.30 -5.73 -6.45
N VAL A 11 -4.23 -4.76 -6.48
CA VAL A 11 -4.34 -3.65 -5.53
C VAL A 11 -5.29 -3.99 -4.38
N ASP A 12 -6.41 -4.65 -4.68
CA ASP A 12 -7.40 -5.04 -3.68
C ASP A 12 -7.69 -6.56 -3.70
N PRO A 13 -6.69 -7.41 -3.38
CA PRO A 13 -6.85 -8.87 -3.48
C PRO A 13 -7.94 -9.42 -2.56
N MET A 14 -8.28 -8.72 -1.47
CA MET A 14 -9.25 -9.14 -0.46
C MET A 14 -10.59 -8.39 -0.54
N GLY A 15 -10.76 -7.50 -1.53
CA GLY A 15 -11.97 -6.70 -1.70
C GLY A 15 -12.24 -5.71 -0.56
N ILE A 16 -11.21 -5.34 0.21
CA ILE A 16 -11.33 -4.44 1.37
C ILE A 16 -11.57 -3.01 0.89
N LEU A 17 -10.82 -2.55 -0.11
CA LEU A 17 -10.96 -1.20 -0.67
C LEU A 17 -12.33 -1.05 -1.35
N ALA A 18 -12.76 -2.06 -2.10
CA ALA A 18 -14.08 -2.09 -2.72
C ALA A 18 -15.21 -2.00 -1.67
N LYS A 19 -15.09 -2.73 -0.54
CA LYS A 19 -16.07 -2.67 0.56
C LYS A 19 -16.12 -1.29 1.23
N ILE A 20 -14.98 -0.63 1.42
CA ILE A 20 -14.91 0.71 2.00
C ILE A 20 -15.50 1.75 1.03
N ALA A 21 -15.24 1.61 -0.27
CA ALA A 21 -15.78 2.49 -1.30
C ALA A 21 -17.32 2.49 -1.28
N GLN A 22 -17.94 1.31 -1.33
CA GLN A 22 -19.40 1.15 -1.34
C GLN A 22 -20.16 1.89 -0.22
N GLN A 23 -19.51 2.24 0.89
CA GLN A 23 -20.15 2.98 1.98
C GLN A 23 -20.23 4.48 1.76
N LYS A 24 -19.20 5.11 1.18
CA LYS A 24 -19.07 6.58 1.18
C LYS A 24 -18.15 7.16 0.10
N TRP A 25 -17.37 6.34 -0.60
CA TRP A 25 -16.33 6.81 -1.51
C TRP A 25 -16.50 6.21 -2.90
N VAL A 26 -16.11 6.95 -3.94
CA VAL A 26 -16.13 6.45 -5.32
C VAL A 26 -14.68 6.28 -5.75
N HIS A 27 -14.36 5.16 -6.40
CA HIS A 27 -13.05 4.96 -6.99
C HIS A 27 -13.11 5.41 -8.45
N THR A 28 -12.37 6.46 -8.80
CA THR A 28 -12.30 6.95 -10.18
C THR A 28 -10.87 6.83 -10.70
N GLU A 29 -10.65 7.11 -11.99
CA GLU A 29 -9.31 7.16 -12.59
C GLU A 29 -8.34 8.06 -11.80
N ASP A 30 -8.86 9.11 -11.18
CA ASP A 30 -8.05 10.02 -10.36
C ASP A 30 -7.50 9.39 -9.07
N ASN A 31 -8.07 8.27 -8.66
CA ASN A 31 -7.65 7.49 -7.50
C ASN A 31 -6.74 6.31 -7.86
N GLU A 32 -6.40 6.12 -9.13
CA GLU A 32 -5.41 5.12 -9.53
C GLU A 32 -4.01 5.55 -9.08
N VAL A 33 -3.29 4.61 -8.45
CA VAL A 33 -1.92 4.82 -7.97
C VAL A 33 -0.97 3.97 -8.79
N GLY A 34 0.01 4.62 -9.42
CA GLY A 34 1.08 3.93 -10.15
C GLY A 34 2.15 3.38 -9.20
N TYR A 35 2.53 2.12 -9.36
CA TYR A 35 3.60 1.50 -8.58
C TYR A 35 4.81 1.25 -9.48
N PHE A 36 5.98 1.71 -9.05
CA PHE A 36 7.19 1.67 -9.87
C PHE A 36 8.40 1.09 -9.14
N ARG A 37 9.33 0.54 -9.92
CA ARG A 37 10.69 0.20 -9.46
C ARG A 37 11.72 0.95 -10.30
N GLY A 38 12.65 1.63 -9.64
CA GLY A 38 13.82 2.20 -10.29
C GLY A 38 14.78 1.10 -10.73
N LEU A 39 15.19 1.14 -11.99
CA LEU A 39 16.25 0.34 -12.59
C LEU A 39 17.32 1.29 -13.13
N ILE A 40 18.58 0.88 -13.06
CA ILE A 40 19.67 1.56 -13.76
C ILE A 40 19.94 0.72 -15.02
N ASP A 41 19.83 1.33 -16.19
CA ASP A 41 20.16 0.65 -17.44
C ASP A 41 21.67 0.51 -17.65
N GLU A 42 22.07 -0.21 -18.70
CA GLU A 42 23.49 -0.42 -19.05
C GLU A 42 24.24 0.89 -19.33
N ALA A 43 23.53 1.97 -19.66
CA ALA A 43 24.07 3.31 -19.88
C ALA A 43 24.12 4.16 -18.60
N GLY A 44 23.75 3.59 -17.43
CA GLY A 44 23.75 4.29 -16.15
C GLY A 44 22.54 5.21 -15.93
N LYS A 45 21.53 5.17 -16.79
CA LYS A 45 20.32 6.01 -16.69
C LYS A 45 19.25 5.34 -15.84
N LYS A 46 18.66 6.11 -14.92
CA LYS A 46 17.52 5.67 -14.10
C LYS A 46 16.27 5.55 -14.97
N ARG A 47 15.67 4.36 -15.01
CA ARG A 47 14.38 4.06 -15.64
C ARG A 47 13.42 3.52 -14.60
N TYR A 48 12.17 3.98 -14.64
CA TYR A 48 11.12 3.42 -13.80
C TYR A 48 10.32 2.41 -14.63
N VAL A 49 10.10 1.22 -14.06
CA VAL A 49 9.21 0.20 -14.63
C VAL A 49 8.01 0.01 -13.71
N MET A 50 6.83 -0.18 -14.30
CA MET A 50 5.63 -0.45 -13.54
C MET A 50 5.73 -1.82 -12.87
N VAL A 51 5.30 -1.91 -11.62
CA VAL A 51 5.35 -3.13 -10.80
C VAL A 51 4.01 -3.32 -10.10
N LYS A 52 3.80 -4.51 -9.55
CA LYS A 52 2.66 -4.76 -8.65
C LYS A 52 2.95 -4.18 -7.26
N PRO A 53 1.94 -3.68 -6.54
CA PRO A 53 2.12 -3.16 -5.18
C PRO A 53 2.72 -4.21 -4.23
N GLN A 54 2.45 -5.50 -4.47
CA GLN A 54 2.97 -6.64 -3.72
C GLN A 54 4.50 -6.76 -3.74
N MET A 55 5.18 -6.06 -4.67
CA MET A 55 6.65 -6.02 -4.71
C MET A 55 7.24 -5.14 -3.61
N LEU A 56 6.47 -4.19 -3.07
CA LEU A 56 6.89 -3.34 -1.97
C LEU A 56 6.73 -4.12 -0.64
N ARG A 57 7.74 -4.03 0.21
CA ARG A 57 7.82 -4.76 1.48
C ARG A 57 8.05 -3.82 2.64
N ILE A 58 7.73 -4.31 3.84
CA ILE A 58 8.09 -3.62 5.08
C ILE A 58 9.61 -3.47 5.13
N GLY A 59 10.07 -2.24 5.38
CA GLY A 59 11.49 -1.89 5.38
C GLY A 59 12.00 -1.30 4.07
N ASP A 60 11.19 -1.29 3.00
CA ASP A 60 11.53 -0.58 1.76
C ASP A 60 11.44 0.94 1.95
N ILE A 61 12.41 1.65 1.39
CA ILE A 61 12.36 3.11 1.24
C ILE A 61 11.75 3.41 -0.12
N VAL A 62 10.67 4.19 -0.12
CA VAL A 62 9.92 4.54 -1.33
C VAL A 62 9.84 6.05 -1.51
N GLU A 63 9.85 6.48 -2.78
CA GLU A 63 9.48 7.82 -3.20
C GLU A 63 7.97 7.86 -3.45
N ALA A 64 7.25 8.78 -2.80
CA ALA A 64 5.82 8.99 -3.04
C ALA A 64 5.59 10.27 -3.85
N GLN A 65 4.80 10.18 -4.91
CA GLN A 65 4.34 11.34 -5.67
C GLN A 65 2.89 11.65 -5.29
N CYS A 66 2.65 12.89 -4.90
CA CYS A 66 1.32 13.37 -4.51
C CYS A 66 0.96 14.64 -5.27
N SER A 67 -0.32 14.79 -5.60
CA SER A 67 -0.92 16.03 -6.12
C SER A 67 -1.69 16.73 -5.01
N MET A 68 -1.56 18.05 -4.94
CA MET A 68 -2.34 18.86 -4.00
C MET A 68 -3.45 19.59 -4.74
N VAL A 69 -4.69 19.33 -4.35
CA VAL A 69 -5.89 19.88 -4.98
C VAL A 69 -6.60 20.82 -4.02
N PHE A 70 -6.89 22.03 -4.50
CA PHE A 70 -7.65 23.03 -3.77
C PHE A 70 -9.08 23.06 -4.32
N MET A 71 -10.07 22.88 -3.45
CA MET A 71 -11.48 22.92 -3.82
C MET A 71 -12.18 23.98 -3.00
N LYS A 72 -13.02 24.77 -3.66
CA LYS A 72 -13.96 25.65 -2.98
C LYS A 72 -15.14 24.81 -2.50
N THR A 73 -15.45 24.86 -1.21
CA THR A 73 -16.66 24.23 -0.68
C THR A 73 -17.83 25.20 -0.66
N ASN A 74 -19.04 24.63 -0.61
CA ASN A 74 -20.29 25.39 -0.69
C ASN A 74 -20.49 26.35 0.49
N ASP A 75 -19.76 26.14 1.59
CA ASP A 75 -19.66 27.00 2.77
C ASP A 75 -18.67 28.17 2.59
N GLY A 76 -18.07 28.33 1.40
CA GLY A 76 -17.10 29.39 1.09
C GLY A 76 -15.69 29.12 1.60
N VAL A 77 -15.45 27.99 2.27
CA VAL A 77 -14.13 27.58 2.74
C VAL A 77 -13.35 26.92 1.60
N ALA A 78 -12.04 27.14 1.54
CA ALA A 78 -11.17 26.36 0.65
C ALA A 78 -10.72 25.09 1.40
N LYS A 79 -10.97 23.92 0.81
CA LYS A 79 -10.44 22.65 1.31
C LYS A 79 -9.31 22.17 0.42
N THR A 80 -8.21 21.81 1.04
CA THR A 80 -7.07 21.19 0.37
C THR A 80 -7.14 19.67 0.56
N LYS A 81 -6.94 18.92 -0.51
CA LYS A 81 -6.76 17.46 -0.47
C LYS A 81 -5.40 17.11 -1.07
N LEU A 82 -4.79 16.07 -0.50
CA LEU A 82 -3.63 15.42 -1.07
C LEU A 82 -4.09 14.13 -1.76
N ILE A 83 -3.74 13.96 -3.02
CA ILE A 83 -4.04 12.77 -3.82
C ILE A 83 -2.71 12.05 -4.08
N LEU A 84 -2.61 10.80 -3.63
CA LEU A 84 -1.47 9.96 -3.96
C LEU A 84 -1.56 9.54 -5.43
N ARG A 85 -0.49 9.74 -6.20
CA ARG A 85 -0.44 9.43 -7.64
C ARG A 85 0.49 8.28 -7.97
N ALA A 86 1.63 8.19 -7.26
CA ALA A 86 2.57 7.10 -7.48
C ALA A 86 3.39 6.76 -6.24
N ILE A 87 3.84 5.52 -6.18
CA ILE A 87 4.86 5.04 -5.24
C ILE A 87 5.97 4.35 -6.05
N ALA A 88 7.21 4.78 -5.86
CA ALA A 88 8.37 4.20 -6.52
C ALA A 88 9.37 3.65 -5.49
N LEU A 89 9.81 2.40 -5.67
CA LEU A 89 10.87 1.82 -4.85
C LEU A 89 12.19 2.57 -5.08
N ALA A 90 12.72 3.17 -4.00
CA ALA A 90 13.95 3.94 -4.02
C ALA A 90 15.14 3.13 -3.49
N ASN A 91 14.95 2.39 -2.40
CA ASN A 91 15.95 1.48 -1.83
C ASN A 91 15.25 0.30 -1.13
N SER A 92 15.75 -0.92 -1.32
CA SER A 92 15.22 -2.16 -0.73
C SER A 92 16.20 -2.89 0.21
N ASP A 93 17.35 -2.29 0.51
CA ASP A 93 18.46 -2.93 1.23
C ASP A 93 18.10 -3.26 2.68
N HIS A 94 17.13 -2.55 3.27
CA HIS A 94 16.68 -2.73 4.65
C HIS A 94 15.49 -3.70 4.80
N SER A 95 14.96 -4.25 3.70
CA SER A 95 13.81 -5.17 3.72
C SER A 95 14.10 -6.54 4.38
N SER A 96 15.37 -6.85 4.62
CA SER A 96 15.85 -8.13 5.18
C SER A 96 15.89 -8.18 6.71
N VAL A 97 15.72 -7.06 7.43
CA VAL A 97 15.84 -7.03 8.90
C VAL A 97 14.48 -7.21 9.60
N SER A 98 13.37 -6.84 8.97
CA SER A 98 12.03 -6.98 9.59
C SER A 98 11.45 -8.39 9.54
N THR A 99 11.83 -9.22 8.55
CA THR A 99 11.31 -10.59 8.46
C THR A 99 11.82 -11.45 9.62
N SER A 100 13.05 -11.24 10.11
CA SER A 100 13.56 -11.99 11.27
C SER A 100 12.88 -11.58 12.59
N MET A 101 12.49 -10.31 12.74
CA MET A 101 11.85 -9.80 13.96
C MET A 101 10.37 -10.21 14.08
N CYS A 102 9.63 -10.32 12.96
CA CYS A 102 8.26 -10.83 12.98
C CYS A 102 8.20 -12.35 13.21
N MET A 103 9.19 -13.11 12.72
CA MET A 103 9.25 -14.56 12.91
C MET A 103 9.71 -14.93 14.33
N SER A 104 10.61 -14.16 14.97
CA SER A 104 11.03 -14.42 16.35
C SER A 104 9.87 -14.26 17.34
N ASN A 105 9.02 -13.25 17.16
CA ASN A 105 7.90 -12.97 18.07
C ASN A 105 6.71 -13.93 17.89
N ILE A 106 6.62 -14.62 16.74
CA ILE A 106 5.62 -15.67 16.53
C ILE A 106 6.12 -17.00 17.10
N ALA A 107 7.40 -17.35 16.90
CA ALA A 107 7.98 -18.57 17.46
C ALA A 107 7.90 -18.61 19.00
N GLU A 108 8.18 -17.48 19.66
CA GLU A 108 8.13 -17.37 21.12
C GLU A 108 6.70 -17.52 21.69
N LYS A 109 5.70 -16.98 20.97
CA LYS A 109 4.27 -17.09 21.35
C LYS A 109 3.65 -18.47 21.06
N VAL A 110 4.24 -19.25 20.17
CA VAL A 110 3.75 -20.62 19.86
C VAL A 110 4.22 -21.60 20.94
N THR A 111 5.38 -21.39 21.56
CA THR A 111 5.90 -22.26 22.63
C THR A 111 5.23 -22.08 23.99
N GLU A 112 4.64 -20.92 24.30
CA GLU A 112 3.97 -20.67 25.58
C GLU A 112 2.47 -21.06 25.59
N GLY A 113 1.90 -21.45 24.45
CA GLY A 113 0.46 -21.70 24.28
C GLY A 113 -0.04 -23.12 24.59
N GLU A 114 0.83 -24.08 24.90
CA GLU A 114 0.46 -25.50 25.08
C GLU A 114 0.61 -26.02 26.52
N TYR A 115 0.12 -25.27 27.51
CA TYR A 115 -0.10 -25.85 28.85
C TYR A 115 -1.39 -25.31 29.48
N GLY A 116 -2.53 -25.93 29.15
CA GLY A 116 -3.75 -25.75 29.93
C GLY A 116 -5.04 -25.88 29.14
N LYS A 117 -5.37 -27.11 28.69
CA LYS A 117 -6.77 -27.57 28.52
C LYS A 117 -6.85 -29.06 28.22
N LYS A 118 -6.80 -29.88 29.27
CA LYS A 118 -7.50 -31.18 29.45
C LYS A 118 -7.72 -31.27 30.97
N GLU A 119 -8.89 -31.58 31.53
CA GLU A 119 -9.78 -32.67 31.18
C GLU A 119 -11.26 -32.33 31.45
N HIS A 120 -12.14 -32.94 30.64
CA HIS A 120 -13.57 -33.10 30.92
C HIS A 120 -13.78 -34.40 31.70
N GLY A 121 -14.66 -34.34 32.71
CA GLY A 121 -15.23 -35.45 33.44
C GLY A 121 -16.30 -34.95 34.38
#